data_AF-N9RLD0-F1
#
_entry.id   AF-N9RLD0-F1
#
_cell.length_a   1.000
_cell.length_b   1.000
_cell.length_c   1.000
_cell.angle_alpha   90.00
_cell.angle_beta   90.00
_cell.angle_gamma   90.00
#
_symmetry.space_group_name_H-M   'P 1'
#
loop_
_entity.id
_entity.type
_entity.pdbx_description
1 polymer ?
#
loop_
_entity_poly.entity_id
_entity_poly.type
_entity_poly.pdbx_seq_one_letter_code
_entity_poly.pdbx_strand_id
1 'polypeptide(L)'
;MEINGIEYTIGRLNAVDQFHVSRKIAPIVPKLMPIIAEVAKGDLAKAIDSIDQGESGDLSDLQPLADALSPLMDAIAQMPEDDVNYIIFKCLGVAKRGGAVVCRNNSIMFDDIDMTQVLPLVIATIRINLGNFIQGLLMKASSMKQP
;
A
#
# COMPACT_ATOMS: atom_id res chain seq x y z
N MET A 1 -11.16 4.82 -10.78
CA MET A 1 -11.11 4.89 -9.32
C MET A 1 -10.98 6.35 -9.00
N GLU A 2 -11.79 6.84 -8.08
CA GLU A 2 -11.84 8.26 -7.77
C GLU A 2 -11.00 8.55 -6.53
N ILE A 3 -10.17 9.60 -6.61
CA ILE A 3 -9.44 10.15 -5.48
C ILE A 3 -9.61 11.67 -5.57
N ASN A 4 -10.12 12.31 -4.51
CA ASN A 4 -10.34 13.75 -4.44
C ASN A 4 -11.13 14.31 -5.64
N GLY A 5 -12.18 13.61 -6.09
CA GLY A 5 -12.99 14.04 -7.24
C GLY A 5 -12.35 13.83 -8.62
N ILE A 6 -11.17 13.20 -8.68
CA ILE A 6 -10.43 12.95 -9.92
C ILE A 6 -10.48 11.45 -10.25
N GLU A 7 -10.88 11.13 -11.47
CA GLU A 7 -10.90 9.75 -11.99
C GLU A 7 -9.53 9.30 -12.50
N TYR A 8 -9.08 8.17 -11.98
CA TYR A 8 -7.86 7.47 -12.37
C TYR A 8 -8.15 6.06 -12.89
N THR A 9 -7.44 5.65 -13.95
CA THR A 9 -7.45 4.28 -14.46
C THR A 9 -6.10 3.62 -14.19
N ILE A 10 -6.12 2.40 -13.65
CA ILE A 10 -4.91 1.64 -13.36
C ILE A 10 -4.63 0.64 -14.49
N GLY A 11 -3.44 0.75 -15.09
CA GLY A 11 -2.96 -0.15 -16.13
C GLY A 11 -2.27 -1.39 -15.58
N ARG A 12 -1.59 -2.12 -16.48
CA ARG A 12 -0.86 -3.34 -16.16
C ARG A 12 0.65 -3.12 -16.20
N LEU A 13 1.33 -3.53 -15.12
CA LEU A 13 2.77 -3.67 -15.11
C LEU A 13 3.18 -4.82 -16.04
N ASN A 14 4.32 -4.71 -16.73
CA ASN A 14 4.89 -5.86 -17.44
C ASN A 14 5.45 -6.88 -16.43
N ALA A 15 5.73 -8.11 -16.89
CA ALA A 15 6.14 -9.20 -16.00
C ALA A 15 7.45 -8.92 -15.24
N VAL A 16 8.39 -8.22 -15.84
CA VAL A 16 9.69 -7.89 -15.22
C VAL A 16 9.49 -6.84 -14.12
N ASP A 17 8.70 -5.81 -14.40
CA ASP A 17 8.34 -4.80 -13.40
C ASP A 17 7.53 -5.43 -12.25
N GLN A 18 6.59 -6.34 -12.55
CA GLN A 18 5.87 -7.09 -11.53
C GLN A 18 6.82 -7.88 -10.62
N PHE A 19 7.83 -8.57 -11.20
CA PHE A 19 8.84 -9.32 -10.44
C PHE A 19 9.71 -8.41 -9.56
N HIS A 20 10.16 -7.26 -10.07
CA HIS A 20 10.97 -6.34 -9.29
C HIS A 20 10.18 -5.68 -8.16
N VAL A 21 8.95 -5.23 -8.43
CA VAL A 21 8.07 -4.69 -7.40
C VAL A 21 7.76 -5.77 -6.37
N SER A 22 7.42 -6.99 -6.80
CA SER A 22 7.10 -8.10 -5.89
C SER A 22 8.29 -8.47 -4.99
N ARG A 23 9.50 -8.53 -5.53
CA ARG A 23 10.73 -8.78 -4.77
C ARG A 23 10.98 -7.70 -3.71
N LYS A 24 10.74 -6.42 -4.02
CA LYS A 24 10.98 -5.30 -3.09
C LYS A 24 9.94 -5.23 -1.96
N ILE A 25 8.68 -5.60 -2.24
CA ILE A 25 7.63 -5.63 -1.20
C ILE A 25 7.64 -6.91 -0.36
N ALA A 26 8.17 -8.02 -0.89
CA ALA A 26 8.13 -9.34 -0.23
C ALA A 26 8.66 -9.36 1.21
N PRO A 27 9.77 -8.66 1.57
CA PRO A 27 10.27 -8.62 2.95
C PRO A 27 9.30 -7.99 3.96
N ILE A 28 8.37 -7.16 3.47
CA ILE A 28 7.42 -6.43 4.31
C ILE A 28 6.15 -7.25 4.55
N VAL A 29 5.75 -8.11 3.60
CA VAL A 29 4.50 -8.88 3.68
C VAL A 29 4.32 -9.64 5.00
N PRO A 30 5.32 -10.36 5.55
CA PRO A 30 5.18 -11.04 6.84
C PRO A 30 4.95 -10.08 8.01
N LYS A 31 5.57 -8.89 7.97
CA LYS A 31 5.44 -7.86 9.01
C LYS A 31 4.05 -7.25 9.02
N LEU A 32 3.34 -7.25 7.89
CA LEU A 32 1.98 -6.73 7.77
C LEU A 32 0.90 -7.74 8.17
N MET A 33 1.24 -9.01 8.42
CA MET A 33 0.27 -10.04 8.81
C MET A 33 -0.60 -9.66 10.01
N PRO A 34 -0.07 -9.07 11.09
CA PRO A 34 -0.88 -8.64 12.23
C PRO A 34 -1.93 -7.61 11.80
N ILE A 35 -1.52 -6.61 11.02
CA ILE A 35 -2.42 -5.55 10.51
C ILE A 35 -3.50 -6.14 9.61
N ILE A 36 -3.13 -7.05 8.69
CA ILE A 36 -4.10 -7.72 7.82
C ILE A 36 -5.14 -8.50 8.64
N ALA A 37 -4.73 -9.14 9.73
CA ALA A 37 -5.64 -9.83 10.64
C ALA A 37 -6.58 -8.86 11.39
N GLU A 38 -6.06 -7.73 11.89
CA GLU A 38 -6.89 -6.70 12.55
C GLU A 38 -7.87 -6.01 11.59
N VAL A 39 -7.46 -5.76 10.35
CA VAL A 39 -8.36 -5.28 9.28
C VAL A 39 -9.48 -6.28 9.02
N ALA A 40 -9.16 -7.58 8.94
CA ALA A 40 -10.15 -8.63 8.69
C ALA A 40 -11.18 -8.77 9.83
N LYS A 41 -10.79 -8.43 11.06
CA LYS A 41 -11.69 -8.38 12.22
C LYS A 41 -12.55 -7.11 12.27
N GLY A 42 -12.21 -6.09 11.48
CA GLY A 42 -12.90 -4.80 11.43
C GLY A 42 -12.51 -3.84 12.56
N ASP A 43 -11.56 -4.22 13.41
CA ASP A 43 -11.16 -3.42 14.57
C ASP A 43 -10.31 -2.20 14.18
N LEU A 44 -9.52 -2.33 13.09
CA LEU A 44 -8.79 -1.19 12.53
C LEU A 44 -9.73 -0.11 11.97
N ALA A 45 -10.82 -0.50 11.31
CA ALA A 45 -11.79 0.43 10.74
C ALA A 45 -12.49 1.23 11.85
N LYS A 46 -12.92 0.55 12.92
CA LYS A 46 -13.52 1.20 14.10
C LYS A 46 -12.57 2.21 14.76
N ALA A 47 -11.28 1.86 14.88
CA ALA A 47 -10.28 2.74 15.47
C ALA A 47 -10.01 4.00 14.61
N ILE A 48 -10.08 3.87 13.27
CA ILE A 48 -9.95 5.02 12.37
C ILE A 48 -11.21 5.90 12.45
N ASP A 49 -12.40 5.29 12.45
CA ASP A 49 -13.68 6.02 12.55
C ASP A 49 -13.79 6.83 13.86
N SER A 50 -13.23 6.34 14.97
CA SER A 50 -13.18 7.06 16.25
C SER A 50 -12.25 8.27 16.22
N ILE A 51 -11.14 8.19 15.47
CA ILE A 51 -10.19 9.30 15.30
C ILE A 51 -10.81 10.41 14.44
N ASP A 52 -11.44 10.05 13.31
CA ASP A 52 -12.07 11.00 12.38
C ASP A 52 -13.27 11.74 13.01
N GLN A 53 -13.93 11.12 13.98
CA GLN A 53 -15.03 11.75 14.72
C GLN A 53 -14.56 12.76 15.78
N GLY A 54 -13.24 12.97 15.92
CA GLY A 54 -12.69 13.97 16.82
C GLY A 54 -12.94 13.65 18.30
N GLU A 55 -13.29 12.40 18.62
CA GLU A 55 -13.20 11.88 19.98
C GLU A 55 -11.71 11.82 20.33
N SER A 56 -11.20 12.96 20.80
CA SER A 56 -9.89 13.06 21.43
C SER A 56 -9.99 12.43 22.82
N GLY A 57 -10.28 11.12 22.81
CA GLY A 57 -9.94 10.24 23.90
C GLY A 57 -8.43 10.32 24.13
N ASP A 58 -8.04 10.10 25.37
CA ASP A 58 -6.67 10.08 25.83
C ASP A 58 -5.76 9.38 24.79
N LEU A 59 -4.60 9.97 24.46
CA LEU A 59 -3.66 9.40 23.47
C LEU A 59 -3.21 7.97 23.85
N SER A 60 -3.46 7.56 25.09
CA SER A 60 -3.32 6.20 25.59
C SER A 60 -4.26 5.18 24.92
N ASP A 61 -5.44 5.59 24.45
CA ASP A 61 -6.42 4.74 23.72
C ASP A 61 -5.96 4.40 22.30
N LEU A 62 -4.95 5.12 21.78
CA LEU A 62 -4.33 4.83 20.48
C LEU A 62 -3.17 3.83 20.58
N GLN A 63 -2.76 3.43 21.79
CA GLN A 63 -1.68 2.46 21.97
C GLN A 63 -1.93 1.13 21.24
N PRO A 64 -3.14 0.53 21.28
CA PRO A 64 -3.42 -0.71 20.53
C PRO A 64 -3.30 -0.53 19.02
N LEU A 65 -3.69 0.64 18.51
CA LEU A 65 -3.55 1.01 17.10
C LEU A 65 -2.07 1.21 16.73
N ALA A 66 -1.31 1.90 17.57
CA ALA A 66 0.11 2.13 17.39
C ALA A 66 0.89 0.80 17.40
N ASP A 67 0.60 -0.10 18.34
CA ASP A 67 1.21 -1.42 18.42
C ASP A 67 0.88 -2.27 17.19
N ALA A 68 -0.36 -2.20 16.70
CA ALA A 68 -0.77 -2.88 15.48
C ALA A 68 -0.02 -2.34 14.25
N LEU A 69 0.19 -1.03 14.16
CA LEU A 69 0.83 -0.36 13.01
C LEU A 69 2.37 -0.34 13.09
N SER A 70 2.97 -0.54 14.27
CA SER A 70 4.43 -0.48 14.47
C SER A 70 5.20 -1.35 13.47
N PRO A 71 4.81 -2.60 13.17
CA PRO A 71 5.51 -3.42 12.17
C PRO A 71 5.50 -2.83 10.76
N LEU A 72 4.43 -2.11 10.40
CA LEU A 72 4.35 -1.37 9.14
C LEU A 72 5.26 -0.14 9.17
N MET A 73 5.26 0.62 10.27
CA MET A 73 6.14 1.78 10.42
C MET A 73 7.62 1.37 10.31
N ASP A 74 8.03 0.32 11.01
CA ASP A 74 9.40 -0.23 10.91
C ASP A 74 9.72 -0.72 9.51
N ALA A 75 8.76 -1.35 8.83
CA ALA A 75 8.95 -1.81 7.46
C ALA A 75 9.14 -0.67 6.47
N ILE A 76 8.38 0.42 6.62
CA ILE A 76 8.54 1.63 5.82
C ILE A 76 9.88 2.29 6.12
N ALA A 77 10.24 2.43 7.39
CA ALA A 77 11.48 3.08 7.83
C ALA A 77 12.75 2.34 7.35
N GLN A 78 12.67 1.01 7.21
CA GLN A 78 13.78 0.18 6.73
C GLN A 78 13.84 0.04 5.20
N MET A 79 12.84 0.55 4.46
CA MET A 79 12.85 0.42 3.00
C MET A 79 13.90 1.37 2.40
N PRO A 80 14.85 0.87 1.58
CA PRO A 80 15.81 1.72 0.90
C PRO A 80 15.10 2.75 0.01
N GLU A 81 15.63 3.97 -0.05
CA GLU A 81 15.05 5.05 -0.86
C GLU A 81 14.91 4.66 -2.34
N ASP A 82 15.91 3.99 -2.91
CA ASP A 82 15.87 3.48 -4.29
C ASP A 82 14.74 2.45 -4.50
N ASP A 83 14.40 1.66 -3.47
CA ASP A 83 13.30 0.71 -3.53
C ASP A 83 11.95 1.44 -3.50
N VAL A 84 11.81 2.44 -2.63
CA VAL A 84 10.61 3.31 -2.54
C VAL A 84 10.39 4.01 -3.88
N ASN A 85 11.41 4.71 -4.39
CA ASN A 85 11.36 5.45 -5.63
C ASN A 85 11.00 4.54 -6.81
N TYR A 86 11.64 3.36 -6.89
CA TYR A 86 11.34 2.37 -7.93
C TYR A 86 9.87 1.94 -7.89
N ILE A 87 9.34 1.59 -6.72
CA ILE A 87 7.95 1.14 -6.56
C ILE A 87 6.98 2.25 -6.97
N ILE A 88 7.18 3.48 -6.47
CA ILE A 88 6.33 4.63 -6.77
C ILE A 88 6.31 4.89 -8.28
N PHE A 89 7.47 5.08 -8.90
CA PHE A 89 7.52 5.44 -10.32
C PHE A 89 6.98 4.35 -11.23
N LYS A 90 7.23 3.07 -10.93
CA LYS A 90 6.68 1.97 -11.72
C LYS A 90 5.17 1.87 -11.59
N CYS A 91 4.63 2.02 -10.38
CA CYS A 91 3.18 1.96 -10.18
C CYS A 91 2.48 3.15 -10.85
N LEU A 92 2.99 4.36 -10.66
CA LEU A 92 2.43 5.56 -11.29
C LEU A 92 2.60 5.55 -12.82
N GLY A 93 3.61 4.88 -13.35
CA GLY A 93 3.86 4.76 -14.79
C GLY A 93 2.77 4.03 -15.56
N VAL A 94 1.95 3.23 -14.87
CA VAL A 94 0.78 2.55 -15.46
C VAL A 94 -0.55 3.18 -15.05
N ALA A 95 -0.55 4.15 -14.14
CA ALA A 95 -1.74 4.91 -13.78
C ALA A 95 -2.01 6.00 -14.83
N LYS A 96 -3.29 6.26 -15.10
CA LYS A 96 -3.74 7.30 -16.05
C LYS A 96 -4.79 8.20 -15.44
N ARG A 97 -4.73 9.49 -15.75
CA ARG A 97 -5.74 10.52 -15.45
C ARG A 97 -6.15 11.19 -16.76
N GLY A 98 -7.45 11.19 -17.08
CA GLY A 98 -7.94 11.77 -18.34
C GLY A 98 -7.28 11.18 -19.60
N GLY A 99 -6.84 9.92 -19.54
CA GLY A 99 -6.14 9.23 -20.63
C GLY A 99 -4.61 9.42 -20.66
N ALA A 100 -4.07 10.43 -19.98
CA ALA A 100 -2.63 10.67 -19.89
C ALA A 100 -1.98 9.89 -18.73
N VAL A 101 -0.72 9.46 -18.91
CA VAL A 101 0.02 8.72 -17.88
C VAL A 101 0.41 9.64 -16.72
N VAL A 102 0.32 9.13 -15.49
CA VAL A 102 0.62 9.89 -14.27
C VAL A 102 2.12 10.12 -14.10
N CYS A 103 2.94 9.14 -14.47
CA CYS A 103 4.39 9.23 -14.40
C CYS A 103 5.04 8.76 -15.71
N ARG A 104 6.09 9.46 -16.14
CA ARG A 104 6.93 9.06 -17.28
C ARG A 104 8.38 9.40 -16.98
N ASN A 105 9.29 8.49 -17.29
CA ASN A 105 10.73 8.67 -17.06
C ASN A 105 11.06 9.12 -15.62
N ASN A 106 10.38 8.53 -14.63
CA ASN A 106 10.50 8.87 -13.20
C ASN A 106 10.15 10.33 -12.86
N SER A 107 9.35 11.00 -13.69
CA SER A 107 8.77 12.31 -13.42
C SER A 107 7.26 12.20 -13.35
N ILE A 108 6.67 12.70 -12.26
CA ILE A 108 5.22 12.87 -12.14
C ILE A 108 4.80 14.02 -13.09
N MET A 109 3.72 13.81 -13.85
CA MET A 109 3.32 14.69 -14.96
C MET A 109 2.25 15.71 -14.59
N PHE A 110 1.75 15.66 -13.37
CA PHE A 110 0.69 16.52 -12.87
C PHE A 110 1.18 17.20 -11.58
N ASP A 111 1.14 18.53 -11.55
CA ASP A 111 1.66 19.33 -10.43
C ASP A 111 0.78 19.23 -9.17
N ASP A 112 -0.49 18.87 -9.33
CA ASP A 112 -1.48 18.71 -8.28
C ASP A 112 -1.52 17.29 -7.70
N ILE A 113 -0.52 16.45 -7.98
CA ILE A 113 -0.39 15.13 -7.37
C ILE A 113 0.48 15.21 -6.13
N ASP A 114 -0.13 14.90 -4.99
CA ASP A 114 0.54 14.81 -3.70
C ASP A 114 0.47 13.38 -3.13
N MET A 115 0.94 13.21 -1.89
CA MET A 115 0.96 11.91 -1.21
C MET A 115 -0.43 11.30 -0.99
N THR A 116 -1.48 12.12 -0.90
CA THR A 116 -2.87 11.64 -0.75
C THR A 116 -3.36 10.93 -2.01
N GLN A 117 -2.80 11.25 -3.18
CA GLN A 117 -3.09 10.53 -4.43
C GLN A 117 -2.02 9.46 -4.74
N VAL A 118 -0.74 9.74 -4.51
CA VAL A 118 0.35 8.79 -4.81
C VAL A 118 0.15 7.48 -4.07
N LEU A 119 -0.11 7.52 -2.76
CA LEU A 119 -0.19 6.31 -1.95
C LEU A 119 -1.36 5.39 -2.36
N PRO A 120 -2.62 5.87 -2.51
CA PRO A 120 -3.71 5.03 -3.01
C PRO A 120 -3.48 4.50 -4.42
N LEU A 121 -2.89 5.28 -5.32
CA LEU A 121 -2.57 4.82 -6.68
C LEU A 121 -1.54 3.68 -6.66
N VAL A 122 -0.50 3.79 -5.83
CA VAL A 122 0.50 2.73 -5.64
C VAL A 122 -0.15 1.47 -5.07
N ILE A 123 -0.95 1.60 -4.01
CA ILE A 123 -1.65 0.47 -3.38
C ILE A 123 -2.60 -0.21 -4.38
N ALA A 124 -3.40 0.56 -5.11
CA ALA A 124 -4.32 0.04 -6.12
C ALA A 124 -3.56 -0.70 -7.24
N THR A 125 -2.43 -0.15 -7.68
CA THR A 125 -1.58 -0.77 -8.70
C THR A 125 -0.99 -2.09 -8.22
N ILE A 126 -0.49 -2.14 -6.99
CA ILE A 126 0.02 -3.37 -6.37
C ILE A 126 -1.11 -4.41 -6.24
N ARG A 127 -2.29 -4.02 -5.75
CA ARG A 127 -3.44 -4.92 -5.61
C ARG A 127 -3.85 -5.53 -6.95
N ILE A 128 -3.98 -4.71 -7.99
CA ILE A 128 -4.44 -5.15 -9.32
C ILE A 128 -3.39 -6.01 -10.02
N ASN A 129 -2.11 -5.66 -9.91
CA ASN A 129 -1.05 -6.32 -10.66
C ASN A 129 -0.42 -7.51 -9.92
N LEU A 130 -0.37 -7.47 -8.59
CA LEU A 130 0.35 -8.44 -7.76
C LEU A 130 -0.56 -9.22 -6.82
N GLY A 131 -1.88 -9.00 -6.85
CA GLY A 131 -2.83 -9.66 -5.94
C GLY A 131 -2.68 -11.18 -5.90
N ASN A 132 -2.62 -11.84 -7.05
CA ASN A 132 -2.46 -13.30 -7.13
C ASN A 132 -1.12 -13.78 -6.54
N PHE A 133 -0.04 -13.01 -6.74
CA PHE A 133 1.27 -13.32 -6.18
C PHE A 133 1.27 -13.20 -4.64
N ILE A 134 0.74 -12.09 -4.12
CA ILE A 134 0.66 -11.83 -2.68
C ILE A 134 -0.21 -12.91 -2.02
N GLN A 135 -1.37 -13.24 -2.59
CA GLN A 135 -2.21 -14.33 -2.11
C GLN A 135 -1.45 -15.67 -2.07
N GLY A 136 -0.70 -15.99 -3.12
CA GLY A 136 0.13 -17.19 -3.16
C GLY A 136 1.20 -17.22 -2.06
N LEU A 137 1.86 -16.09 -1.77
CA LEU A 137 2.81 -15.97 -0.66
C LEU A 137 2.12 -16.16 0.69
N LEU A 138 0.97 -15.52 0.90
CA LEU A 138 0.20 -15.59 2.15
C LEU A 138 -0.29 -17.02 2.44
N MET A 139 -0.79 -17.72 1.42
CA MET A 139 -1.20 -19.13 1.56
C MET A 139 -0.02 -20.01 1.96
N LYS A 140 1.15 -19.85 1.32
CA LYS A 140 2.37 -20.60 1.69
C LYS A 140 2.85 -20.30 3.11
N ALA A 141 2.83 -19.02 3.51
CA ALA A 141 3.19 -18.62 4.86
C ALA A 141 2.26 -19.24 5.91
N SER A 142 0.97 -19.33 5.61
CA SER A 142 -0.04 -19.92 6.49
C SER A 142 0.11 -21.44 6.61
N SER A 143 0.41 -22.14 5.51
CA SER A 143 0.63 -23.59 5.53
C SER A 143 1.90 -24.01 6.27
N MET A 144 2.91 -23.13 6.37
CA MET A 144 4.12 -23.40 7.16
C MET A 144 3.90 -23.29 8.68
N LYS A 145 2.78 -22.72 9.14
CA LYS A 145 2.44 -22.58 10.57
C LYS A 145 1.53 -23.70 11.10
N GLN A 146 1.05 -24.62 10.26
CA GLN A 146 0.34 -25.82 10.72
C GLN A 146 1.35 -26.92 11.08
N PRO A 147 1.25 -27.54 12.28
CA PRO A 147 2.12 -28.62 12.72
C PRO A 147 1.96 -29.90 11.89
#